data_AF-A0A7R9ZHJ0-F1
#
_entry.id   AF-A0A7R9ZHJ0-F1
#
_cell.length_a   1.000
_cell.length_b   1.000
_cell.length_c   1.000
_cell.angle_alpha   90.00
_cell.angle_beta   90.00
_cell.angle_gamma   90.00
#
_symmetry.space_group_name_H-M   'P 1'
#
loop_
_entity.id
_entity.type
_entity.pdbx_description
1 polymer ?
#
loop_
_entity_poly.entity_id
_entity_poly.type
_entity_poly.pdbx_seq_one_letter_code
_entity_poly.pdbx_strand_id
1 'polypeptide(L)'
;GPDGIRRRYRILTCPLSHPDDRLHLSESLCLIRSQMEAFFVQAVSSEGGKEKRNDNKDGDDDKSGNLGRVGLRCVHCFGQSRSSQPAFGSAPLVLVSRNNAATYPKSIKLVPRCVRNWRRLHLARCPNVPPDVKARLESLKSGGGDVDGGDGMRRKSGRESSKYWEQQCRRMGMVDTAPAGKGEE
;
A
#
# COMPACT_ATOMS: atom_id res chain seq x y z
N GLY A 1 5.42 -16.16 34.64
CA GLY A 1 6.78 -15.71 34.26
C GLY A 1 6.68 -14.91 32.97
N PRO A 2 7.49 -13.86 32.79
CA PRO A 2 7.32 -12.86 31.75
C PRO A 2 8.02 -13.22 30.42
N ASP A 3 7.69 -14.36 29.80
CA ASP A 3 8.28 -14.76 28.51
C ASP A 3 7.19 -15.05 27.47
N GLY A 4 6.29 -14.08 27.27
CA GLY A 4 5.41 -14.09 26.11
C GLY A 4 6.24 -14.01 24.84
N ILE A 5 6.20 -15.07 24.01
CA ILE A 5 6.88 -15.18 22.73
C ILE A 5 6.59 -13.93 21.89
N ARG A 6 7.56 -13.02 21.83
CA ARG A 6 7.48 -11.79 21.04
C ARG A 6 7.59 -12.19 19.57
N ARG A 7 6.46 -12.29 18.87
CA ARG A 7 6.46 -12.43 17.40
C ARG A 7 7.15 -11.22 16.79
N ARG A 8 8.27 -11.43 16.10
CA ARG A 8 8.97 -10.38 15.37
C ARG A 8 8.32 -10.24 13.99
N TYR A 9 8.17 -9.02 13.52
CA TYR A 9 7.67 -8.73 12.19
C TYR A 9 8.72 -7.97 11.41
N ARG A 10 8.86 -8.28 10.12
CA ARG A 10 9.67 -7.53 9.17
C ARG A 10 8.75 -6.82 8.19
N ILE A 11 8.95 -5.53 8.00
CA ILE A 11 8.25 -4.75 6.97
C ILE A 11 9.18 -4.63 5.78
N LEU A 12 8.74 -5.14 4.63
CA LEU A 12 9.38 -4.90 3.35
C LEU A 12 8.67 -3.74 2.67
N THR A 13 9.41 -2.84 2.03
CA THR A 13 8.86 -1.69 1.30
C THR A 13 9.46 -1.59 -0.09
N CYS A 14 8.68 -1.09 -1.04
CA CYS A 14 9.11 -0.85 -2.41
C CYS A 14 8.46 0.45 -2.92
N PRO A 15 9.23 1.41 -3.49
CA PRO A 15 8.65 2.60 -4.11
C PRO A 15 7.63 2.22 -5.17
N LEU A 16 6.47 2.88 -5.17
CA LEU A 16 5.46 2.59 -6.20
C LEU A 16 5.87 3.19 -7.56
N SER A 17 6.63 4.29 -7.57
CA SER A 17 7.13 4.93 -8.79
C SER A 17 8.25 4.14 -9.46
N HIS A 18 8.28 4.17 -10.80
CA HIS A 18 9.29 3.51 -11.63
C HIS A 18 9.84 4.49 -12.70
N PRO A 19 11.12 4.40 -13.12
CA PRO A 19 11.69 5.27 -14.16
C PRO A 19 10.86 5.32 -15.46
N ASP A 20 10.35 4.16 -15.88
CA ASP A 20 9.49 4.02 -17.07
C ASP A 20 8.08 4.62 -16.92
N ASP A 21 7.66 5.12 -15.74
CA ASP A 21 6.29 5.61 -15.51
C ASP A 21 5.90 6.67 -16.56
N ARG A 22 6.83 7.57 -16.91
CA ARG A 22 6.61 8.63 -17.90
C ARG A 22 6.33 8.13 -19.31
N LEU A 23 6.71 6.89 -19.62
CA LEU A 23 6.43 6.26 -20.91
C LEU A 23 4.99 5.74 -20.97
N HIS A 24 4.34 5.48 -19.83
CA HIS A 24 3.07 4.76 -19.79
C HIS A 24 1.95 5.50 -19.05
N LEU A 25 2.27 6.51 -18.26
CA LEU A 25 1.37 7.23 -17.37
C LEU A 25 1.46 8.74 -17.58
N SER A 26 0.39 9.46 -17.22
CA SER A 26 0.40 10.93 -17.18
C SER A 26 1.38 11.43 -16.12
N GLU A 27 1.82 12.67 -16.27
CA GLU A 27 2.69 13.32 -15.28
C GLU A 27 2.04 13.38 -13.89
N SER A 28 0.72 13.61 -13.83
CA SER A 28 -0.04 13.58 -12.57
C SER A 28 0.03 12.21 -11.89
N LEU A 29 -0.11 11.11 -12.65
CA LEU A 29 0.02 9.76 -12.11
C LEU A 29 1.45 9.43 -11.70
N CYS A 30 2.46 9.88 -12.45
CA CYS A 30 3.86 9.75 -12.06
C CYS A 30 4.11 10.44 -10.71
N LEU A 31 3.61 11.68 -10.56
CA LEU A 31 3.75 12.47 -9.35
C LEU A 31 3.02 11.84 -8.16
N ILE A 32 1.81 11.30 -8.37
CA ILE A 32 1.06 10.58 -7.32
C ILE A 32 1.81 9.32 -6.89
N ARG A 33 2.31 8.52 -7.85
CA ARG A 33 3.05 7.28 -7.55
C ARG A 33 4.32 7.55 -6.75
N SER A 34 5.00 8.67 -6.98
CA SER A 34 6.19 9.03 -6.20
C SER A 34 5.87 9.45 -4.75
N GLN A 35 4.60 9.66 -4.39
CA GLN A 35 4.18 9.92 -3.01
C GLN A 35 3.74 8.65 -2.26
N MET A 36 3.84 7.49 -2.92
CA MET A 36 3.36 6.22 -2.38
C MET A 36 4.45 5.15 -2.42
N GLU A 37 4.36 4.22 -1.47
CA GLU A 37 5.13 2.98 -1.48
C GLU A 37 4.23 1.78 -1.24
N ALA A 38 4.59 0.65 -1.85
CA ALA A 38 4.06 -0.65 -1.47
C ALA A 38 4.78 -1.14 -0.21
N PHE A 39 4.06 -1.81 0.68
CA PHE A 39 4.62 -2.44 1.86
C PHE A 39 4.00 -3.81 2.12
N PHE A 40 4.77 -4.69 2.73
CA PHE A 40 4.38 -6.04 3.09
C PHE A 40 4.86 -6.36 4.49
N VAL A 41 4.01 -7.02 5.29
CA VAL A 41 4.35 -7.44 6.65
C VAL A 41 4.56 -8.94 6.68
N GLN A 42 5.81 -9.33 6.94
CA GLN A 42 6.23 -10.71 7.09
C GLN A 42 6.34 -11.06 8.58
N ALA A 43 5.75 -12.16 9.00
CA ALA A 43 6.06 -12.77 10.30
C ALA A 43 7.47 -13.36 10.24
N VAL A 44 8.30 -13.02 11.22
CA VAL A 44 9.64 -13.60 11.38
C VAL A 44 9.51 -14.71 12.40
N SER A 45 9.63 -15.95 11.97
CA SER A 45 9.77 -17.09 12.88
C SER A 45 11.02 -16.88 13.73
N SER A 46 10.88 -16.99 15.04
CA SER A 46 12.02 -17.00 15.94
C SER A 46 12.78 -18.31 15.71
N GLU A 47 13.92 -18.26 15.03
CA GLU A 47 14.84 -19.41 14.99
C GLU A 47 15.27 -19.74 16.42
N GLY A 48 14.92 -20.94 16.90
CA GLY A 48 15.36 -21.44 18.21
C GLY A 48 14.31 -22.13 19.09
N GLY A 49 13.03 -22.17 18.71
CA GLY A 49 12.01 -22.92 19.45
C GLY A 49 11.61 -24.19 18.71
N LYS A 50 11.90 -25.38 19.26
CA LYS A 50 11.31 -26.65 18.79
C LYS A 50 9.79 -26.47 18.68
N GLU A 51 9.26 -26.51 17.46
CA GLU A 51 7.82 -26.52 17.20
C GLU A 51 7.23 -27.79 17.81
N LYS A 52 6.68 -27.69 19.02
CA LYS A 52 5.60 -28.60 19.41
C LYS A 52 4.41 -28.20 18.55
N ARG A 53 4.12 -29.01 17.52
CA ARG A 53 2.82 -29.02 16.85
C ARG A 53 1.80 -29.39 17.92
N ASN A 54 1.24 -28.39 18.57
CA ASN A 54 -0.04 -28.56 19.25
C ASN A 54 -1.10 -28.31 18.19
N ASP A 55 -1.76 -29.38 17.76
CA ASP A 55 -3.05 -29.39 17.05
C ASP A 55 -4.18 -28.85 17.95
N ASN A 56 -3.94 -27.73 18.63
CA ASN A 56 -4.94 -27.05 19.41
C ASN A 56 -5.49 -25.89 18.59
N LYS A 57 -6.77 -26.02 18.26
CA LYS A 57 -7.72 -24.96 17.90
C LYS A 57 -7.79 -23.91 19.03
N ASP A 58 -6.71 -23.17 19.26
CA ASP A 58 -6.71 -21.99 20.11
C ASP A 58 -6.67 -20.78 19.16
N GLY A 59 -7.87 -20.40 18.76
CA GLY A 59 -8.17 -19.22 17.95
C GLY A 59 -7.77 -17.95 18.69
N ASP A 60 -6.52 -17.54 18.49
CA ASP A 60 -6.21 -16.12 18.42
C ASP A 60 -6.35 -15.74 16.95
N ASP A 61 -7.61 -15.48 16.55
CA ASP A 61 -7.93 -14.73 15.35
C ASP A 61 -7.00 -13.52 15.34
N ASP A 62 -5.98 -13.55 14.49
CA ASP A 62 -5.20 -12.39 14.15
C ASP A 62 -6.13 -11.45 13.36
N LYS A 63 -7.01 -10.77 14.12
CA LYS A 63 -8.01 -9.80 13.68
C LYS A 63 -7.37 -8.62 12.95
N SER A 64 -6.04 -8.58 12.84
CA SER A 64 -5.35 -7.59 12.03
C SER A 64 -5.49 -7.83 10.53
N GLY A 65 -5.89 -9.01 10.06
CA GLY A 65 -6.32 -9.30 8.68
C GLY A 65 -5.37 -8.89 7.55
N ASN A 66 -4.17 -8.42 7.89
CA ASN A 66 -3.24 -7.73 7.00
C ASN A 66 -1.84 -8.38 7.00
N LEU A 67 -1.60 -9.36 7.87
CA LEU A 67 -0.43 -10.22 7.74
C LEU A 67 -0.50 -10.96 6.40
N GLY A 68 0.62 -10.95 5.67
CA GLY A 68 0.68 -11.54 4.34
C GLY A 68 -0.03 -10.74 3.24
N ARG A 69 -0.56 -9.55 3.51
CA ARG A 69 -1.16 -8.67 2.49
C ARG A 69 -0.21 -7.55 2.10
N VAL A 70 -0.21 -7.22 0.80
CA VAL A 70 0.44 -6.00 0.31
C VAL A 70 -0.48 -4.80 0.55
N GLY A 71 0.04 -3.77 1.19
CA GLY A 71 -0.60 -2.46 1.30
C GLY A 71 0.13 -1.43 0.46
N LEU A 72 -0.58 -0.37 0.09
CA LEU A 72 -0.01 0.86 -0.49
C LEU A 72 -0.20 1.98 0.52
N ARG A 73 0.82 2.81 0.76
CA ARG A 73 0.73 3.88 1.76
C ARG A 73 1.43 5.17 1.35
N CYS A 74 1.04 6.24 2.03
CA CYS A 74 1.70 7.55 1.97
C CYS A 74 3.09 7.51 2.59
N VAL A 75 4.13 7.89 1.82
CA VAL A 75 5.51 7.96 2.32
C VAL A 75 5.68 9.02 3.42
N HIS A 76 4.90 10.09 3.36
CA HIS A 76 4.96 11.22 4.31
C HIS A 76 4.30 10.92 5.66
N CYS A 77 3.19 10.17 5.66
CA CYS A 77 2.54 9.75 6.91
C CYS A 77 3.35 8.68 7.63
N PHE A 78 4.00 7.78 6.89
CA PHE A 78 4.86 6.79 7.51
C PHE A 78 6.14 7.43 8.09
N GLY A 79 6.75 8.39 7.38
CA GLY A 79 7.98 9.06 7.84
C GLY A 79 7.87 9.73 9.20
N GLN A 80 6.70 10.27 9.55
CA GLN A 80 6.46 10.93 10.84
C GLN A 80 6.24 9.96 12.00
N SER A 81 5.87 8.71 11.75
CA SER A 81 5.72 7.68 12.79
C SER A 81 7.06 7.21 13.37
N ARG A 82 8.21 7.72 12.88
CA ARG A 82 9.53 7.39 13.42
C ARG A 82 9.89 8.21 14.68
N SER A 83 9.27 9.37 14.89
CA SER A 83 9.47 10.17 16.12
C SER A 83 8.56 9.73 17.27
N SER A 84 7.45 9.05 16.98
CA SER A 84 6.62 8.35 17.97
C SER A 84 6.84 6.85 17.84
N GLN A 85 7.81 6.32 18.58
CA GLN A 85 7.99 4.88 18.77
C GLN A 85 6.61 4.23 18.96
N PRO A 86 6.22 3.22 18.16
CA PRO A 86 5.00 2.49 18.42
C PRO A 86 5.09 1.93 19.83
N ALA A 87 4.14 2.28 20.69
CA ALA A 87 4.03 1.71 22.01
C ALA A 87 4.11 0.17 21.89
N PHE A 88 4.98 -0.43 22.70
CA PHE A 88 5.22 -1.87 22.76
C PHE A 88 3.89 -2.64 22.63
N GLY A 89 3.73 -3.41 21.55
CA GLY A 89 2.52 -4.22 21.29
C GLY A 89 1.53 -3.67 20.27
N SER A 90 1.71 -2.43 19.78
CA SER A 90 0.90 -1.92 18.65
C SER A 90 1.49 -2.44 17.34
N ALA A 91 0.78 -3.34 16.64
CA ALA A 91 1.21 -3.83 15.34
C ALA A 91 1.50 -2.64 14.40
N PRO A 92 2.63 -2.63 13.65
CA PRO A 92 3.03 -1.53 12.78
C PRO A 92 1.99 -1.17 11.70
N LEU A 93 0.98 -2.03 11.51
CA LEU A 93 -0.16 -1.87 10.61
C LEU A 93 -1.22 -0.88 11.10
N VAL A 94 -1.40 -0.71 12.41
CA VAL A 94 -2.52 0.06 12.97
C VAL A 94 -2.35 1.58 12.79
N LEU A 95 -1.11 2.07 12.76
CA LEU A 95 -0.81 3.50 12.66
C LEU A 95 -1.10 4.09 11.27
N VAL A 96 -1.03 3.27 10.21
CA VAL A 96 -1.18 3.75 8.82
C VAL A 96 -2.64 3.79 8.36
N SER A 97 -3.57 3.15 9.09
CA SER A 97 -5.00 3.13 8.74
C SER A 97 -5.77 4.40 9.15
N ARG A 98 -5.19 5.28 9.98
CA ARG A 98 -5.84 6.56 10.32
C ARG A 98 -5.82 7.48 9.08
N ASN A 99 -6.97 8.03 8.72
CA ASN A 99 -7.16 9.02 7.64
C ASN A 99 -6.89 8.54 6.19
N ASN A 100 -7.19 7.28 5.86
CA ASN A 100 -7.01 6.71 4.51
C ASN A 100 -5.56 6.78 3.98
N ALA A 101 -4.57 6.90 4.88
CA ALA A 101 -3.15 7.02 4.50
C ALA A 101 -2.58 5.74 3.89
N ALA A 102 -3.20 4.59 4.15
CA ALA A 102 -2.97 3.32 3.49
C ALA A 102 -4.23 2.76 2.81
N THR A 103 -4.02 1.92 1.80
CA THR A 103 -5.05 1.13 1.12
C THR A 103 -4.51 -0.27 0.81
N TYR A 104 -5.37 -1.28 0.87
CA TYR A 104 -4.99 -2.69 0.68
C TYR A 104 -5.70 -3.24 -0.56
N PRO A 105 -5.04 -3.26 -1.74
CA PRO A 105 -5.65 -3.78 -2.95
C PRO A 105 -5.93 -5.28 -2.81
N LYS A 106 -7.14 -5.72 -3.17
CA LYS A 106 -7.53 -7.15 -3.18
C LYS A 106 -6.92 -7.92 -4.36
N SER A 107 -6.48 -7.19 -5.39
CA SER A 107 -5.81 -7.74 -6.57
C SER A 107 -4.90 -6.67 -7.16
N ILE A 108 -3.80 -7.06 -7.81
CA ILE A 108 -2.90 -6.17 -8.55
C ILE A 108 -3.65 -5.36 -9.62
N LYS A 109 -4.74 -5.91 -10.18
CA LYS A 109 -5.61 -5.22 -11.15
C LYS A 109 -6.32 -4.01 -10.54
N LEU A 110 -6.50 -4.00 -9.23
CA LEU A 110 -7.20 -2.93 -8.50
C LEU A 110 -6.27 -1.83 -8.01
N VAL A 111 -4.94 -2.01 -8.12
CA VAL A 111 -3.95 -1.00 -7.72
C VAL A 111 -4.23 0.38 -8.33
N PRO A 112 -4.51 0.54 -9.64
CA PRO A 112 -4.79 1.86 -10.22
C PRO A 112 -6.01 2.53 -9.57
N ARG A 113 -7.05 1.75 -9.28
CA ARG A 113 -8.26 2.22 -8.60
C ARG A 113 -7.97 2.64 -7.15
N CYS A 114 -7.19 1.83 -6.44
CA CYS A 114 -6.73 2.14 -5.09
C CYS A 114 -5.94 3.45 -5.04
N VAL A 115 -5.03 3.68 -5.99
CA VAL A 115 -4.24 4.92 -6.10
C VAL A 115 -5.14 6.14 -6.37
N ARG A 116 -6.11 6.04 -7.27
CA ARG A 116 -7.08 7.13 -7.52
C ARG A 116 -7.91 7.45 -6.28
N ASN A 117 -8.38 6.43 -5.58
CA ASN A 117 -9.10 6.61 -4.32
C ASN A 117 -8.21 7.25 -3.25
N TRP A 118 -6.96 6.82 -3.13
CA TRP A 118 -6.00 7.40 -2.20
C TRP A 118 -5.72 8.89 -2.52
N ARG A 119 -5.55 9.24 -3.80
CA ARG A 119 -5.44 10.65 -4.23
C ARG A 119 -6.63 11.47 -3.69
N ARG A 120 -7.85 11.01 -3.91
CA ARG A 120 -9.08 11.73 -3.54
C ARG A 120 -9.31 11.80 -2.04
N LEU A 121 -9.10 10.69 -1.34
CA LEU A 121 -9.50 10.54 0.07
C LEU A 121 -8.39 10.94 1.05
N HIS A 122 -7.12 10.91 0.61
CA HIS A 122 -5.98 11.17 1.47
C HIS A 122 -5.12 12.32 0.95
N LEU A 123 -4.53 12.19 -0.25
CA LEU A 123 -3.51 13.14 -0.74
C LEU A 123 -3.98 14.60 -0.70
N ALA A 124 -5.21 14.86 -1.12
CA ALA A 124 -5.81 16.20 -1.13
C ALA A 124 -5.88 16.85 0.26
N ARG A 125 -6.02 16.04 1.32
CA ARG A 125 -6.23 16.51 2.70
C ARG A 125 -5.04 16.21 3.62
N CYS A 126 -4.02 15.54 3.12
CA CYS A 126 -2.91 15.06 3.94
C CYS A 126 -2.06 16.25 4.41
N PRO A 127 -1.96 16.52 5.73
CA PRO A 127 -1.14 17.63 6.24
C PRO A 127 0.36 17.38 6.06
N ASN A 128 0.75 16.12 5.85
CA ASN A 128 2.15 15.70 5.80
C ASN A 128 2.74 15.76 4.41
N VAL A 129 1.90 15.84 3.37
CA VAL A 129 2.36 15.97 2.00
C VAL A 129 2.85 17.40 1.78
N PRO A 130 4.09 17.59 1.27
CA PRO A 130 4.65 18.90 0.99
C PRO A 130 3.73 19.77 0.12
N PRO A 131 3.63 21.09 0.39
CA PRO A 131 2.71 21.98 -0.31
C PRO A 131 3.07 22.15 -1.79
N ASP A 132 4.35 22.07 -2.15
CA ASP A 132 4.85 22.09 -3.53
C ASP A 132 4.32 20.91 -4.36
N VAL A 133 4.23 19.71 -3.76
CA VAL A 133 3.64 18.53 -4.40
C VAL A 133 2.17 18.76 -4.71
N LYS A 134 1.42 19.34 -3.77
CA LYS A 134 0.00 19.67 -3.98
C LYS A 134 -0.18 20.74 -5.04
N ALA A 135 0.61 21.82 -4.98
CA ALA A 135 0.58 22.90 -5.96
C ALA A 135 0.89 22.39 -7.38
N ARG A 136 1.89 21.49 -7.52
CA ARG A 136 2.21 20.85 -8.80
C ARG A 136 1.09 19.95 -9.30
N LEU A 137 0.38 19.23 -8.42
CA LEU A 137 -0.80 18.46 -8.84
C LEU A 137 -1.93 19.36 -9.32
N GLU A 138 -2.17 20.49 -8.66
CA GLU A 138 -3.17 21.46 -9.11
C GLU A 138 -2.79 22.11 -10.45
N SER A 139 -1.51 22.45 -10.68
CA SER A 139 -1.08 23.01 -11.96
C SER A 139 -1.25 22.01 -13.11
N LEU A 140 -1.00 20.73 -12.86
CA LEU A 140 -1.21 19.66 -13.85
C LEU A 140 -2.70 19.45 -14.21
N LYS A 141 -3.62 19.78 -13.30
CA LYS A 141 -5.07 19.78 -13.60
C LYS A 141 -5.43 20.94 -14.54
N SER A 142 -4.93 22.14 -14.26
CA SER A 142 -5.26 23.37 -14.99
C SER A 142 -4.61 23.44 -16.39
N GLY A 143 -3.48 22.77 -16.61
CA GLY A 143 -2.76 22.74 -17.89
C GLY A 143 -3.41 21.89 -19.00
N GLY A 144 -4.66 21.46 -18.84
CA GLY A 144 -5.38 20.64 -19.84
C GLY A 144 -4.95 19.17 -19.91
N GLY A 145 -4.15 18.70 -18.95
CA GLY A 145 -3.68 17.31 -18.87
C GLY A 145 -4.62 16.38 -18.10
N ASP A 146 -5.35 16.90 -17.12
CA ASP A 146 -6.19 16.07 -16.23
C ASP A 146 -7.35 16.91 -15.66
N VAL A 147 -8.42 17.09 -16.43
CA VAL A 147 -9.68 17.63 -15.90
C VAL A 147 -10.29 16.59 -14.96
N ASP A 148 -10.40 16.96 -13.68
CA ASP A 148 -11.05 16.21 -12.61
C ASP A 148 -12.55 16.06 -12.94
N GLY A 149 -12.92 15.09 -13.80
CA GLY A 149 -14.33 14.93 -14.17
C GLY A 149 -14.70 13.93 -15.26
N GLY A 150 -13.81 13.53 -16.18
CA GLY A 150 -14.21 12.53 -17.19
C GLY A 150 -13.12 12.23 -18.19
N ASP A 151 -12.89 10.93 -18.45
CA ASP A 151 -12.35 10.25 -19.66
C ASP A 151 -11.37 10.98 -20.61
N GLY A 152 -10.71 12.05 -20.17
CA GLY A 152 -9.84 12.95 -20.93
C GLY A 152 -8.44 12.39 -21.09
N MET A 153 -8.36 11.12 -21.43
CA MET A 153 -7.14 10.44 -21.81
C MET A 153 -6.80 10.91 -23.23
N ARG A 154 -5.67 11.60 -23.45
CA ARG A 154 -4.95 11.40 -24.71
C ARG A 154 -4.39 9.97 -24.64
N ARG A 155 -5.24 9.03 -25.06
CA ARG A 155 -5.12 7.58 -24.91
C ARG A 155 -3.80 7.06 -25.52
N LYS A 156 -2.79 6.77 -24.70
CA LYS A 156 -2.36 5.36 -24.67
C LYS A 156 -3.58 4.62 -24.14
N SER A 157 -4.09 3.65 -24.89
CA SER A 157 -5.40 3.05 -24.60
C SER A 157 -5.48 2.70 -23.10
N GLY A 158 -6.63 2.93 -22.43
CA GLY A 158 -6.76 2.61 -20.99
C GLY A 158 -6.31 1.17 -20.66
N ARG A 159 -6.35 0.29 -21.67
CA ARG A 159 -5.82 -1.07 -21.69
C ARG A 159 -4.29 -1.15 -21.54
N GLU A 160 -3.52 -0.33 -22.25
CA GLU A 160 -2.06 -0.27 -22.14
C GLU A 160 -1.60 0.23 -20.78
N SER A 161 -2.23 1.29 -20.26
CA SER A 161 -1.94 1.77 -18.90
C SER A 161 -2.24 0.69 -17.87
N SER A 162 -3.39 0.01 -17.99
CA SER A 162 -3.76 -1.08 -17.07
C SER A 162 -2.77 -2.25 -17.11
N LYS A 163 -2.34 -2.66 -18.31
CA LYS A 163 -1.30 -3.68 -18.49
C LYS A 163 0.02 -3.26 -17.84
N TYR A 164 0.42 -2.00 -18.01
CA TYR A 164 1.63 -1.47 -17.38
C TYR A 164 1.56 -1.55 -15.86
N TRP A 165 0.43 -1.16 -15.25
CA TRP A 165 0.23 -1.26 -13.80
C TRP A 165 0.35 -2.70 -13.31
N GLU A 166 -0.30 -3.66 -13.97
CA GLU A 166 -0.18 -5.08 -13.61
C GLU A 166 1.25 -5.59 -13.75
N GLN A 167 1.95 -5.23 -14.84
CA GLN A 167 3.34 -5.63 -15.07
C GLN A 167 4.28 -5.06 -14.01
N GLN A 168 4.12 -3.80 -13.63
CA GLN A 168 4.91 -3.17 -12.56
C GLN A 168 4.64 -3.86 -11.21
N CYS A 169 3.38 -4.16 -10.89
CA CYS A 169 3.03 -4.93 -9.68
C CYS A 169 3.75 -6.27 -9.64
N ARG A 170 3.74 -7.04 -10.75
CA ARG A 170 4.45 -8.31 -10.84
C ARG A 170 5.97 -8.16 -10.71
N ARG A 171 6.56 -7.12 -11.31
CA ARG A 171 8.00 -6.83 -11.19
C ARG A 171 8.40 -6.49 -9.76
N MET A 172 7.51 -5.87 -8.99
CA MET A 172 7.69 -5.64 -7.55
C MET A 172 7.42 -6.90 -6.69
N GLY A 173 7.09 -8.04 -7.30
CA GLY A 173 6.77 -9.30 -6.61
C GLY A 173 5.36 -9.37 -6.04
N MET A 174 4.47 -8.43 -6.40
CA MET A 174 3.06 -8.49 -5.99
C MET A 174 2.33 -9.57 -6.80
N VAL A 175 1.68 -10.48 -6.08
CA VAL A 175 0.90 -11.57 -6.67
C VAL A 175 -0.49 -11.60 -6.06
N ASP A 176 -1.49 -11.94 -6.87
CA ASP A 176 -2.85 -12.19 -6.39
C ASP A 176 -2.84 -13.54 -5.66
N THR A 177 -3.19 -13.54 -4.38
CA THR A 177 -3.42 -14.76 -3.62
C THR A 177 -4.88 -15.15 -3.73
N ALA A 178 -5.17 -16.47 -3.78
CA ALA A 178 -6.54 -16.94 -3.67
C ALA A 178 -7.21 -16.30 -2.43
N PRO A 179 -8.51 -15.94 -2.50
CA PRO A 179 -9.21 -15.55 -1.30
C PRO A 179 -9.04 -16.67 -0.29
N ALA A 180 -8.64 -16.35 0.94
CA ALA A 180 -8.60 -17.33 2.03
C ALA A 180 -9.94 -18.07 1.99
N GLY A 181 -9.89 -19.37 1.71
CA GLY A 181 -11.08 -20.18 1.47
C GLY A 181 -12.08 -19.91 2.59
N LYS A 182 -13.31 -19.55 2.24
CA LYS A 182 -14.40 -19.77 3.18
C LYS A 182 -14.38 -21.27 3.40
N GLY A 183 -14.16 -21.72 4.64
CA GLY A 183 -14.36 -23.12 4.97
C GLY A 183 -15.74 -23.50 4.44
N GLU A 184 -15.75 -24.44 3.50
CA GLU A 184 -16.97 -25.14 3.14
C GLU A 184 -17.32 -25.99 4.37
N GLU A 185 -18.43 -25.62 5.02
CA GLU A 185 -19.16 -26.47 5.96
C GLU A 185 -20.20 -27.26 5.18
#